data_AF-A0A1Q7KDP2-F1
#
_entry.id   AF-A0A1Q7KDP2-F1
#
_cell.length_a   1.000
_cell.length_b   1.000
_cell.length_c   1.000
_cell.angle_alpha   90.00
_cell.angle_beta   90.00
_cell.angle_gamma   90.00
#
_symmetry.space_group_name_H-M   'P 1'
#
loop_
_entity.id
_entity.type
_entity.pdbx_description
1 polymer ?
#
loop_
_entity_poly.entity_id
_entity_poly.type
_entity_poly.pdbx_seq_one_letter_code
_entity_poly.pdbx_strand_id
1 'polypeptide(L)' 'MKPQPRQQKQSSAKPRKNYDYNKPIGKCVVCYTLSGWHCYDCDNDFCQMHFQDHKEKNLCKIS' A
#
# COMPACT_ATOMS: atom_id res chain seq x y z
N MET A 1 15.77 -46.35 -26.05
CA MET A 1 14.73 -45.50 -25.43
C MET A 1 15.44 -44.28 -24.85
N LYS A 2 15.18 -43.06 -25.36
CA LYS A 2 15.90 -41.83 -24.96
C LYS A 2 15.07 -41.10 -23.89
N PRO A 3 15.62 -40.74 -22.71
CA PRO A 3 14.84 -40.02 -21.70
C PRO A 3 14.62 -38.56 -22.13
N GLN A 4 13.37 -38.10 -22.02
CA GLN A 4 12.99 -36.72 -22.28
C GLN A 4 13.53 -35.79 -21.17
N PRO A 5 14.01 -34.58 -21.49
CA PRO A 5 14.39 -33.62 -20.47
C PRO A 5 13.14 -33.09 -19.75
N ARG A 6 13.16 -33.23 -18.42
CA ARG A 6 12.14 -32.72 -17.49
C ARG A 6 11.99 -31.20 -17.69
N GLN A 7 10.87 -30.76 -18.25
CA GLN A 7 10.50 -29.35 -18.26
C GLN A 7 10.46 -28.83 -16.82
N GLN A 8 11.44 -27.99 -16.46
CA GLN A 8 11.41 -27.23 -15.22
C GLN A 8 10.27 -26.23 -15.33
N LYS A 9 9.17 -26.49 -14.62
CA LYS A 9 8.13 -25.50 -14.37
C LYS A 9 8.81 -24.27 -13.78
N GLN A 10 8.82 -23.17 -14.54
CA GLN A 10 9.15 -21.83 -14.04
C GLN A 10 8.29 -21.60 -12.80
N SER A 11 8.89 -21.77 -11.63
CA SER A 11 8.31 -21.28 -10.40
C SER A 11 8.40 -19.78 -10.50
N SER A 12 7.28 -19.13 -10.86
CA SER A 12 7.12 -17.69 -10.79
C SER A 12 7.42 -17.27 -9.36
N ALA A 13 8.69 -16.93 -9.11
CA ALA A 13 9.13 -16.43 -7.82
C ALA A 13 8.30 -15.18 -7.56
N LYS A 14 7.37 -15.27 -6.60
CA LYS A 14 6.63 -14.11 -6.11
C LYS A 14 7.69 -13.03 -5.80
N PRO A 15 7.54 -11.80 -6.30
CA PRO A 15 8.51 -10.75 -6.00
C PRO A 15 8.61 -10.68 -4.48
N ARG A 16 9.82 -10.93 -3.95
CA ARG A 16 10.14 -10.67 -2.55
C ARG A 16 9.81 -9.19 -2.37
N LYS A 17 8.71 -8.88 -1.68
CA LYS A 17 8.33 -7.51 -1.38
C LYS A 17 9.53 -6.88 -0.70
N ASN A 18 10.23 -6.01 -1.42
CA ASN A 18 11.30 -5.20 -0.88
C ASN A 18 10.61 -4.23 0.07
N TYR A 19 10.43 -4.64 1.31
CA TYR A 19 9.91 -3.79 2.36
C TYR A 19 11.01 -2.79 2.67
N ASP A 20 10.93 -1.64 2.02
CA ASP A 20 11.79 -0.51 2.33
C ASP A 20 11.37 0.01 3.71
N TYR A 21 12.07 -0.45 4.75
CA TYR A 21 11.80 -0.07 6.15
C TYR A 21 12.14 1.41 6.42
N ASN A 22 12.84 2.08 5.50
CA ASN A 22 13.09 3.52 5.53
C ASN A 22 11.98 4.33 4.85
N LYS A 23 11.01 3.67 4.19
CA LYS A 23 9.93 4.38 3.50
C LYS A 23 9.16 5.15 4.56
N PRO A 24 9.03 6.49 4.43
CA PRO A 24 8.29 7.27 5.39
C PRO A 24 6.87 6.72 5.46
N ILE A 25 6.51 6.21 6.64
CA ILE A 25 5.15 5.78 6.93
C ILE A 25 4.38 7.06 7.22
N GLY A 26 3.39 7.36 6.38
CA GLY A 26 2.50 8.49 6.59
C GLY A 26 1.86 8.41 7.97
N LYS A 27 1.68 9.55 8.63
CA LYS A 27 0.98 9.60 9.92
C LYS A 27 -0.41 10.16 9.70
N CYS A 28 -1.42 9.56 10.33
CA CYS A 28 -2.77 10.10 10.25
C CYS A 28 -2.79 11.55 10.74
N VAL A 29 -3.32 12.48 9.95
CA VAL A 29 -3.40 13.90 10.34
C VAL A 29 -4.39 14.16 11.49
N VAL A 30 -5.30 13.22 11.75
CA VAL A 30 -6.34 13.35 12.79
C VAL A 30 -5.87 12.78 14.14
N CYS A 31 -5.28 11.59 14.14
CA CYS A 31 -4.91 10.87 15.38
C CYS A 31 -3.42 10.54 15.50
N TYR A 32 -2.60 10.96 14.54
CA TYR A 32 -1.13 10.78 14.49
C TYR A 32 -0.65 9.33 14.55
N THR A 33 -1.55 8.36 14.40
CA THR A 33 -1.21 6.95 14.27
C THR A 33 -0.50 6.70 12.94
N LEU A 34 0.52 5.85 12.95
CA LEU A 34 1.19 5.38 11.74
C LEU A 34 0.18 4.74 10.80
N SER A 35 0.16 5.18 9.54
CA SER A 35 -0.79 4.74 8.53
C SER A 35 -0.17 4.66 7.12
N GLY A 36 -0.86 3.96 6.23
CA GLY A 36 -0.51 3.88 4.82
C GLY A 36 -1.59 4.40 3.87
N TRP A 37 -2.64 5.07 4.36
CA TRP A 37 -3.72 5.60 3.50
C TRP A 37 -3.51 7.08 3.23
N HIS A 38 -3.26 7.40 1.97
CA HIS A 38 -3.01 8.76 1.50
C HIS A 38 -4.17 9.23 0.62
N CYS A 39 -4.67 10.43 0.88
CA CYS A 39 -5.64 11.11 0.03
C CYS A 39 -4.90 12.05 -0.93
N TYR A 40 -4.90 11.72 -2.22
CA TYR A 40 -4.20 12.49 -3.25
C TYR A 40 -4.90 13.82 -3.60
N ASP A 41 -6.19 13.95 -3.30
CA ASP A 41 -6.94 15.19 -3.56
C ASP A 41 -6.57 16.31 -2.60
N CYS A 42 -6.22 15.98 -1.35
CA CYS A 42 -5.86 16.95 -0.32
C CYS A 42 -4.45 16.75 0.25
N ASP A 43 -3.66 15.87 -0.36
CA ASP A 43 -2.27 15.52 0.02
C ASP A 43 -2.10 15.19 1.52
N ASN A 44 -3.10 14.52 2.11
CA ASN A 44 -3.11 14.20 3.53
C ASN A 44 -3.11 12.68 3.78
N ASP A 45 -2.39 12.26 4.82
CA ASP A 45 -2.37 10.88 5.29
C ASP A 45 -3.39 10.64 6.41
N PHE A 46 -4.08 9.51 6.39
CA PHE A 46 -5.12 9.15 7.35
C PHE A 46 -4.99 7.70 7.79
N CYS A 47 -5.42 7.33 8.99
CA CYS A 47 -5.63 5.92 9.33
C CYS A 47 -6.86 5.40 8.59
N GLN A 48 -7.01 4.07 8.45
CA GLN A 48 -8.11 3.47 7.70
C GLN A 48 -9.49 4.04 8.09
N MET A 49 -9.75 4.17 9.39
CA MET A 49 -11.01 4.71 9.92
C MET A 49 -11.22 6.17 9.52
N HIS A 50 -10.21 7.03 9.71
CA HIS A 50 -10.30 8.44 9.35
C HIS A 50 -10.31 8.67 7.84
N PHE A 51 -9.68 7.80 7.05
CA PHE A 51 -9.75 7.85 5.60
C PHE A 51 -11.16 7.54 5.09
N GLN A 52 -11.81 6.54 5.69
CA GLN A 52 -13.19 6.20 5.36
C GLN A 52 -14.14 7.34 5.73
N ASP A 53 -14.04 7.87 6.95
CA ASP A 53 -14.83 9.03 7.39
C ASP A 53 -14.60 10.27 6.49
N HIS A 54 -13.33 10.52 6.14
CA HIS A 54 -12.93 11.59 5.23
C HIS A 54 -13.57 11.44 3.84
N LYS A 55 -13.61 10.22 3.30
CA LYS A 55 -14.22 9.91 2.01
C LYS A 55 -15.74 10.02 2.06
N GLU A 56 -16.38 9.47 3.08
CA GLU A 56 -17.85 9.46 3.22
C GLU A 56 -18.40 10.87 3.43
N LYS A 57 -17.74 11.67 4.27
CA LYS A 57 -18.14 13.05 4.55
C LYS A 57 -17.65 14.06 3.51
N ASN A 58 -16.95 13.61 2.47
CA ASN A 58 -16.32 14.48 1.46
C ASN A 58 -15.52 15.63 2.09
N LEU A 59 -14.71 15.30 3.10
CA LEU A 59 -13.90 16.29 3.84
C LEU A 59 -12.60 16.64 3.11
N CYS A 60 -12.48 16.33 1.81
CA CYS A 60 -11.43 16.84 0.95
C CYS A 60 -11.57 18.36 0.86
N LYS A 61 -10.86 19.08 1.73
CA LYS A 61 -10.64 20.52 1.58
C LYS A 61 -9.56 20.70 0.51
N ILE A 62 -9.99 20.72 -0.74
CA ILE A 62 -9.18 21.21 -1.86
C ILE A 62 -9.03 22.70 -1.60
N SER A 63 -7.83 23.12 -1.20
CA SER A 63 -7.54 24.52 -0.87
C SER A 63 -6.83 25.21 -2.04
#